data_AF-A0A4R8DUM1-F1
#
_entry.id   AF-A0A4R8DUM1-F1
#
_cell.length_a   1.000
_cell.length_b   1.000
_cell.length_c   1.000
_cell.angle_alpha   90.00
_cell.angle_beta   90.00
_cell.angle_gamma   90.00
#
_symmetry.space_group_name_H-M   'P 1'
#
loop_
_entity.id
_entity.type
_entity.pdbx_description
1 polymer ?
#
loop_
_entity_poly.entity_id
_entity_poly.type
_entity_poly.pdbx_seq_one_letter_code
_entity_poly.pdbx_strand_id
1 'polypeptide(L)'
;MALIQATQPLVPLTMNMDKVFLTVTIGNFQIGASAIWFDGGPLLTKGDISQFLLGKKVDLLGKKLWIVTTVLDSNPADGNIIVTIGFNGTTSAPIVVTAALNAGDIYALTTSYTFN
;
A
#
# COMPACT_ATOMS: atom_id res chain seq x y z
N MET A 1 3.43 18.91 -14.42
CA MET A 1 2.90 18.28 -13.20
C MET A 1 1.49 17.82 -13.47
N ALA A 2 1.36 16.55 -13.83
CA ALA A 2 0.09 15.84 -13.88
C ALA A 2 -0.07 14.96 -12.64
N LEU A 3 -1.31 14.76 -12.20
CA LEU A 3 -1.66 13.72 -11.23
C LEU A 3 -2.03 12.46 -12.00
N ILE A 4 -1.29 11.38 -11.79
CA ILE A 4 -1.56 10.07 -12.35
C ILE A 4 -2.16 9.19 -11.25
N GLN A 5 -3.39 8.77 -11.45
CA GLN A 5 -4.11 7.90 -10.51
C GLN A 5 -4.17 6.48 -11.04
N ALA A 6 -3.84 5.52 -10.19
CA ALA A 6 -3.99 4.10 -10.47
C ALA A 6 -4.79 3.44 -9.37
N THR A 7 -5.75 2.60 -9.74
CA THR A 7 -6.57 1.82 -8.80
C THR A 7 -6.39 0.35 -9.12
N GLN A 8 -6.01 -0.43 -8.11
CA GLN A 8 -5.96 -1.88 -8.21
C GLN A 8 -7.33 -2.48 -7.85
N PRO A 9 -7.69 -3.64 -8.45
CA PRO A 9 -8.90 -4.35 -8.04
C PRO A 9 -8.82 -4.77 -6.55
N LEU A 10 -9.98 -5.03 -5.94
CA LEU A 10 -10.04 -5.57 -4.58
C LEU A 10 -9.29 -6.90 -4.50
N VAL A 11 -8.32 -6.98 -3.59
CA VAL A 11 -7.48 -8.17 -3.42
C VAL A 11 -7.88 -8.95 -2.17
N PRO A 12 -8.28 -10.23 -2.28
CA PRO A 12 -8.51 -11.07 -1.11
C PRO A 12 -7.20 -11.45 -0.43
N LEU A 13 -7.19 -11.39 0.90
CA LEU A 13 -6.08 -11.79 1.76
C LEU A 13 -6.49 -12.98 2.62
N THR A 14 -5.80 -14.11 2.46
CA THR A 14 -6.02 -15.30 3.30
C THR A 14 -5.09 -15.25 4.51
N MET A 15 -5.65 -15.16 5.71
CA MET A 15 -4.86 -15.06 6.95
C MET A 15 -4.40 -16.43 7.48
N ASN A 16 -3.09 -16.62 7.60
CA ASN A 16 -2.48 -17.86 8.10
C ASN A 16 -1.88 -17.74 9.52
N MET A 17 -1.72 -16.53 10.04
CA MET A 17 -1.25 -16.27 11.40
C MET A 17 -2.30 -15.52 12.22
N ASP A 18 -2.15 -15.56 13.55
CA ASP A 18 -3.05 -14.87 14.48
C ASP A 18 -2.97 -13.35 14.41
N LYS A 19 -1.85 -12.80 13.92
CA LYS A 19 -1.62 -11.37 13.75
C LYS A 19 -1.20 -11.09 12.32
N VAL A 20 -1.71 -9.99 11.78
CA VAL A 20 -1.34 -9.50 10.45
C VAL A 20 -0.59 -8.18 10.57
N PHE A 21 0.54 -8.08 9.89
CA PHE A 21 1.34 -6.87 9.80
C PHE A 21 1.39 -6.38 8.36
N LEU A 22 1.22 -5.07 8.19
CA LEU A 22 1.35 -4.37 6.92
C LEU A 22 2.74 -3.75 6.81
N THR A 23 3.35 -3.91 5.64
CA THR A 23 4.49 -3.12 5.21
C THR A 23 4.15 -2.45 3.88
N VAL A 24 4.30 -1.12 3.82
CA VAL A 24 4.25 -0.35 2.59
C VAL A 24 5.62 0.31 2.42
N THR A 25 6.28 -0.02 1.33
CA THR A 25 7.59 0.53 0.97
C THR A 25 7.45 1.32 -0.32
N ILE A 26 7.88 2.58 -0.27
CA ILE A 26 8.08 3.41 -1.44
C ILE A 26 9.54 3.21 -1.88
N GLY A 27 9.77 3.08 -3.19
CA GLY A 27 11.07 2.71 -3.74
C GLY A 27 12.21 3.62 -3.29
N ASN A 28 13.44 3.12 -3.44
CA ASN A 28 14.63 3.84 -2.97
C ASN A 28 14.77 5.21 -3.68
N PHE A 29 15.17 6.23 -2.91
CA PHE A 29 15.30 7.63 -3.35
C PHE A 29 14.01 8.35 -3.74
N GLN A 30 12.84 7.78 -3.42
CA GLN A 30 11.54 8.40 -3.74
C GLN A 30 10.93 9.08 -2.52
N ILE A 31 10.19 10.16 -2.74
CA ILE A 31 9.45 10.88 -1.70
C ILE A 31 7.98 10.51 -1.80
N GLY A 32 7.33 10.20 -0.68
CA GLY A 32 5.91 9.91 -0.69
C GLY A 32 5.30 9.66 0.68
N ALA A 33 4.03 9.32 0.68
CA ALA A 33 3.27 8.98 1.87
C ALA A 33 2.17 7.95 1.57
N SER A 34 1.83 7.17 2.58
CA SER A 34 0.73 6.22 2.57
C SER A 34 -0.32 6.57 3.61
N ALA A 35 -1.58 6.46 3.21
CA ALA A 35 -2.75 6.58 4.04
C ALA A 35 -3.46 5.24 4.11
N ILE A 36 -3.75 4.75 5.31
CA ILE A 36 -4.39 3.45 5.55
C ILE A 36 -5.61 3.60 6.46
N TRP A 37 -6.69 2.89 6.15
CA TRP A 37 -7.88 2.85 6.99
C TRP A 37 -8.72 1.62 6.71
N PHE A 38 -9.46 1.16 7.72
CA PHE A 38 -10.53 0.19 7.53
C PHE A 38 -11.82 0.91 7.15
N ASP A 39 -12.74 0.22 6.47
CA ASP A 39 -14.09 0.74 6.23
C ASP A 39 -14.74 1.23 7.53
N GLY A 40 -15.07 2.54 7.58
CA GLY A 40 -15.65 3.19 8.77
C GLY A 40 -14.67 3.41 9.94
N GLY A 41 -13.38 3.11 9.76
CA GLY A 41 -12.33 3.28 10.76
C GLY A 41 -11.57 4.62 10.66
N PRO A 42 -10.68 4.91 11.62
CA PRO A 42 -9.84 6.10 11.59
C PRO A 42 -8.80 6.03 10.47
N LEU A 43 -8.51 7.18 9.87
CA LEU A 43 -7.44 7.35 8.89
C LEU A 43 -6.08 7.45 9.59
N LEU A 44 -5.13 6.63 9.15
CA LEU A 44 -3.74 6.70 9.56
C LEU A 44 -2.90 7.15 8.38
N THR A 45 -2.09 8.20 8.56
CA THR A 45 -1.17 8.71 7.53
C THR A 45 0.26 8.60 8.01
N LYS A 46 1.15 8.09 7.16
CA LYS A 46 2.59 7.96 7.42
C LYS A 46 3.35 8.03 6.10
N GLY A 47 4.66 8.31 6.13
CA GLY A 47 5.55 8.08 4.99
C GLY A 47 5.62 6.60 4.67
N ASP A 48 6.78 6.00 4.93
CA ASP A 48 6.91 4.54 4.91
C ASP A 48 6.21 3.88 6.11
N ILE A 49 5.58 2.74 5.84
CA ILE A 49 4.92 1.91 6.85
C ILE A 49 5.71 0.62 6.97
N SER A 50 6.45 0.43 8.07
CA SER A 50 7.20 -0.80 8.31
C SER A 50 6.58 -1.60 9.46
N GLN A 51 6.24 -2.86 9.21
CA GLN A 51 5.74 -3.83 10.19
C GLN A 51 4.60 -3.29 11.07
N PHE A 52 3.66 -2.56 10.46
CA PHE A 52 2.53 -1.99 11.18
C PHE A 52 1.52 -3.09 11.52
N LEU A 53 1.25 -3.29 12.82
CA LEU A 53 0.25 -4.26 13.26
C LEU A 53 -1.15 -3.79 12.85
N LEU A 54 -1.78 -4.51 11.93
CA LEU A 54 -3.17 -4.25 11.52
C LEU A 54 -4.16 -4.76 12.57
N GLY A 55 -3.86 -5.89 13.21
CA GLY A 55 -4.73 -6.49 14.22
C GLY A 55 -4.58 -8.00 14.29
N LYS A 56 -5.48 -8.62 15.06
CA LYS A 56 -5.58 -10.07 15.15
C LYS A 56 -6.52 -10.62 14.07
N LYS A 57 -6.33 -11.87 13.67
CA LYS A 57 -7.17 -12.57 12.67
C LYS A 57 -8.66 -12.43 12.95
N VAL A 58 -9.08 -12.65 14.21
CA VAL A 58 -10.48 -12.54 14.64
C VAL A 58 -11.07 -11.14 14.46
N ASP A 59 -10.25 -10.10 14.57
CA ASP A 59 -10.67 -8.71 14.47
C ASP A 59 -10.68 -8.22 13.01
N LEU A 60 -9.96 -8.92 12.12
CA LEU A 60 -9.77 -8.54 10.73
C LEU A 60 -10.74 -9.24 9.79
N LEU A 61 -11.24 -10.43 10.15
CA LEU A 61 -12.12 -11.23 9.31
C LEU A 61 -13.32 -10.43 8.78
N GLY A 62 -13.50 -10.41 7.46
CA GLY A 62 -14.58 -9.70 6.79
C GLY A 62 -14.41 -8.18 6.70
N LYS A 63 -13.37 -7.60 7.29
CA LYS A 63 -13.07 -6.17 7.14
C LYS A 63 -12.41 -5.90 5.80
N LYS A 64 -12.61 -4.66 5.34
CA LYS A 64 -11.92 -4.11 4.17
C LYS A 64 -10.91 -3.07 4.61
N LEU A 65 -9.70 -3.18 4.09
CA LEU A 65 -8.62 -2.22 4.28
C LEU A 65 -8.38 -1.46 2.99
N TRP A 66 -8.27 -0.16 3.11
CA TRP A 66 -7.89 0.76 2.04
C TRP A 66 -6.48 1.27 2.29
N ILE A 67 -5.70 1.34 1.22
CA ILE A 67 -4.36 1.89 1.23
C ILE A 67 -4.24 2.80 0.01
N VAL A 68 -4.00 4.08 0.26
CA VAL A 68 -3.64 5.07 -0.77
C VAL A 68 -2.19 5.45 -0.57
N THR A 69 -1.36 5.25 -1.57
CA THR A 69 0.05 5.66 -1.54
C THR A 69 0.28 6.73 -2.61
N THR A 70 0.79 7.87 -2.19
CA THR A 70 1.18 8.97 -3.07
C THR A 70 2.70 9.05 -3.13
N VAL A 71 3.24 9.12 -4.34
CA VAL A 71 4.67 9.25 -4.61
C VAL A 71 4.87 10.51 -5.44
N LEU A 72 5.81 11.34 -5.01
CA LEU A 72 6.06 12.69 -5.52
C LEU A 72 7.31 12.78 -6.39
N ASP A 73 8.10 11.71 -6.47
CA ASP A 73 9.31 11.66 -7.27
C ASP A 73 9.54 10.27 -7.88
N SER A 74 10.12 10.23 -9.07
CA SER A 74 10.56 9.00 -9.71
C SER A 74 11.99 8.66 -9.30
N ASN A 75 12.38 7.40 -9.43
CA ASN A 75 13.76 7.02 -9.21
C ASN A 75 14.62 7.62 -10.35
N PRO A 76 15.65 8.43 -10.04
CA PRO A 76 16.44 9.11 -11.06
C PRO A 76 17.27 8.16 -11.95
N ALA A 77 17.48 6.91 -11.52
CA ALA A 77 18.27 5.94 -12.26
C ALA A 77 17.48 5.29 -13.43
N ASP A 78 16.19 5.06 -13.27
CA ASP A 78 15.36 4.30 -14.22
C ASP A 78 14.03 4.98 -14.60
N GLY A 79 13.72 6.13 -13.99
CA GLY A 79 12.50 6.90 -14.25
C GLY A 79 11.22 6.26 -13.70
N ASN A 80 11.34 5.22 -12.86
CA ASN A 80 10.20 4.46 -12.37
C ASN A 80 9.79 4.84 -10.94
N ILE A 81 8.52 4.59 -10.65
CA ILE A 81 8.00 4.48 -9.28
C ILE A 81 7.81 3.02 -8.94
N ILE A 82 8.25 2.65 -7.74
CA ILE A 82 8.05 1.32 -7.18
C ILE A 82 7.30 1.48 -5.86
N VAL A 83 6.10 0.93 -5.77
CA VAL A 83 5.38 0.79 -4.50
C VAL A 83 5.21 -0.69 -4.21
N THR A 84 5.70 -1.13 -3.05
CA THR A 84 5.53 -2.51 -2.58
C THR A 84 4.62 -2.53 -1.37
N ILE A 85 3.55 -3.32 -1.44
CA ILE A 85 2.62 -3.55 -0.32
C ILE A 85 2.66 -5.02 0.04
N GLY A 86 3.17 -5.33 1.23
CA GLY A 86 3.30 -6.69 1.75
C GLY A 86 2.54 -6.90 3.05
N PHE A 87 2.06 -8.13 3.25
CA PHE A 87 1.36 -8.54 4.46
C PHE A 87 2.04 -9.75 5.09
N ASN A 88 2.64 -9.57 6.27
CA ASN A 88 3.09 -10.69 7.09
C ASN A 88 1.89 -11.26 7.87
N GLY A 89 1.76 -12.58 7.94
CA GLY A 89 0.58 -13.25 8.51
C GLY A 89 -0.55 -13.52 7.51
N THR A 90 -0.27 -13.38 6.21
CA THR A 90 -1.13 -13.85 5.12
C THR A 90 -0.34 -14.74 4.15
N THR A 91 -1.03 -15.51 3.30
CA THR A 91 -0.40 -16.26 2.20
C THR A 91 -0.31 -15.46 0.89
N SER A 92 -0.80 -14.22 0.88
CA SER A 92 -0.86 -13.41 -0.33
C SER A 92 0.53 -12.86 -0.68
N ALA A 93 0.89 -12.93 -1.96
CA ALA A 93 2.12 -12.31 -2.45
C ALA A 93 2.05 -10.78 -2.28
N PRO A 94 3.18 -10.10 -2.03
CA PRO A 94 3.23 -8.65 -2.05
C PRO A 94 2.77 -8.10 -3.40
N ILE A 95 2.01 -7.01 -3.37
CA ILE A 95 1.72 -6.25 -4.59
C ILE A 95 2.90 -5.35 -4.86
N VAL A 96 3.47 -5.46 -6.05
CA VAL A 96 4.49 -4.55 -6.56
C VAL A 96 3.88 -3.81 -7.74
N VAL A 97 3.79 -2.48 -7.62
CA VAL A 97 3.31 -1.62 -8.70
C VAL A 97 4.48 -0.80 -9.22
N THR A 98 4.68 -0.87 -10.54
CA THR A 98 5.68 -0.09 -11.26
C THR A 98 4.98 0.84 -12.25
N ALA A 99 5.33 2.13 -12.23
CA ALA A 99 4.84 3.10 -13.21
C ALA A 99 5.97 4.03 -13.63
N ALA A 100 6.06 4.33 -14.93
CA ALA A 100 6.97 5.35 -15.45
C ALA A 100 6.32 6.73 -15.29
N LEU A 101 7.07 7.71 -14.75
CA LEU A 101 6.62 9.10 -14.61
C LEU A 101 7.61 10.07 -15.25
N ASN A 102 7.11 11.24 -15.67
CA ASN A 102 7.97 12.38 -15.93
C ASN A 102 8.38 13.07 -14.63
N ALA A 103 9.48 13.82 -14.67
CA ALA A 103 9.92 14.64 -13.54
C ALA A 103 8.82 15.64 -13.13
N GLY A 104 8.49 15.65 -11.84
CA GLY A 104 7.48 16.54 -11.27
C GLY A 104 6.02 16.09 -11.47
N ASP A 105 5.77 14.87 -11.93
CA ASP A 105 4.44 14.25 -11.87
C ASP A 105 4.21 13.60 -10.50
N ILE A 106 2.93 13.51 -10.10
CA ILE A 106 2.52 12.86 -8.85
C ILE A 106 1.81 11.55 -9.19
N TYR A 107 2.20 10.46 -8.54
CA TYR A 107 1.51 9.17 -8.66
C TYR A 107 0.69 8.87 -7.41
N ALA A 108 -0.58 8.54 -7.57
CA ALA A 108 -1.46 8.10 -6.48
C ALA A 108 -2.00 6.70 -6.78
N LEU A 109 -1.57 5.73 -5.98
CA LEU A 109 -2.00 4.33 -6.04
C LEU A 109 -3.06 4.06 -4.97
N THR A 110 -4.27 3.67 -5.40
CA THR A 110 -5.33 3.18 -4.51
C THR A 110 -5.40 1.67 -4.60
N THR A 111 -5.29 1.01 -3.45
CA THR A 111 -5.44 -0.45 -3.31
C THR A 111 -6.46 -0.74 -2.21
N SER A 112 -7.20 -1.83 -2.37
CA SER A 112 -8.18 -2.28 -1.39
C SER A 112 -8.05 -3.78 -1.18
N TYR A 113 -8.26 -4.21 0.06
CA TYR A 113 -8.08 -5.59 0.49
C TYR A 113 -9.26 -6.06 1.32
N THR A 114 -9.62 -7.34 1.19
CA THR A 114 -10.61 -8.00 2.05
C THR A 114 -9.95 -9.18 2.78
N PHE A 115 -10.15 -9.29 4.08
CA PHE A 115 -9.55 -10.36 4.88
C PHE A 115 -10.50 -11.55 4.99
N ASN A 116 -10.00 -12.72 4.57
CA ASN A 116 -10.69 -14.02 4.59
C ASN A 116 -9.99 -15.00 5.55
#